data_AF-M1NKJ5-F1
#
_entry.id   AF-M1NKJ5-F1
#
_cell.length_a   1.000
_cell.length_b   1.000
_cell.length_c   1.000
_cell.angle_alpha   90.00
_cell.angle_beta   90.00
_cell.angle_gamma   90.00
#
_symmetry.space_group_name_H-M   'P 1'
#
loop_
_entity.id
_entity.type
_entity.pdbx_description
1 polymer ?
#
loop_
_entity_poly.entity_id
_entity_poly.type
_entity_poly.pdbx_seq_one_letter_code
_entity_poly.pdbx_strand_id
1 'polypeptide(L)'
;MTGPTHIAIALSIGMVAGASKVHLGLIAAGAILPDLDHPQSFIGRVFFPISIPLNQWLGHRGAFHSFWLWLLVCLGGYFWTPAFFLGAGAILHILADCGTVSGVRALSPWSQKLFVVFRRSWRIKSGSPHEILVLICFGMIAWGGGYMGAVGGIRAMIGHVTGAPKIMMEEFISKGLTKCKVKGKFRWNTGEIEEGEWLIIGTEGQTGLAMRGKDKLIHIPKDGKFLKARLKPCPNKSTWELVQLKGWAETEKDVYFMDGKKWHIAQEGEVVWGQILGDKIELESLL
;
A
#
# COMPACT_ATOMS: atom_id res chain seq x y z
N MET A 1 -12.18 -16.39 18.39
CA MET A 1 -11.39 -15.70 19.44
C MET A 1 -12.23 -14.50 19.85
N THR A 2 -11.72 -13.51 20.56
CA THR A 2 -12.43 -12.25 20.79
C THR A 2 -12.23 -11.31 19.60
N GLY A 3 -13.20 -10.42 19.37
CA GLY A 3 -13.15 -9.42 18.29
C GLY A 3 -11.85 -8.60 18.24
N PRO A 4 -11.33 -8.08 19.37
CA PRO A 4 -10.06 -7.37 19.39
C PRO A 4 -8.88 -8.20 18.86
N THR A 5 -8.83 -9.50 19.19
CA THR A 5 -7.76 -10.38 18.70
C THR A 5 -7.86 -10.61 17.19
N HIS A 6 -9.08 -10.76 16.65
CA HIS A 6 -9.27 -10.86 15.20
C HIS A 6 -8.84 -9.59 14.47
N ILE A 7 -9.20 -8.42 15.00
CA ILE A 7 -8.76 -7.13 14.45
C ILE A 7 -7.23 -7.02 14.48
N ALA A 8 -6.58 -7.37 15.59
CA ALA A 8 -5.12 -7.29 15.71
C ALA A 8 -4.40 -8.21 14.71
N ILE A 9 -4.87 -9.45 14.55
CA ILE A 9 -4.33 -10.39 13.54
C ILE A 9 -4.53 -9.83 12.13
N ALA A 10 -5.72 -9.31 11.82
CA ALA A 10 -6.01 -8.82 10.48
C ALA A 10 -5.22 -7.54 10.14
N LEU A 11 -5.14 -6.58 11.07
CA LEU A 11 -4.39 -5.35 10.88
C LEU A 11 -2.89 -5.60 10.76
N SER A 12 -2.32 -6.46 11.60
CA SER A 12 -0.89 -6.79 11.52
C SER A 12 -0.52 -7.40 10.18
N ILE A 13 -1.29 -8.37 9.69
CA ILE A 13 -1.07 -8.99 8.38
C ILE A 13 -1.25 -7.95 7.26
N GLY A 14 -2.31 -7.13 7.33
CA GLY A 14 -2.56 -6.06 6.37
C GLY A 14 -1.42 -5.03 6.31
N MET A 15 -0.87 -4.64 7.47
CA MET A 15 0.23 -3.67 7.56
C MET A 15 1.53 -4.24 7.00
N VAL A 16 1.85 -5.50 7.35
CA VAL A 16 3.01 -6.21 6.79
C VAL A 16 2.89 -6.36 5.27
N ALA A 17 1.68 -6.61 4.77
CA ALA A 17 1.39 -6.66 3.33
C ALA A 17 1.44 -5.29 2.63
N GLY A 18 1.56 -4.18 3.38
CA GLY A 18 1.60 -2.82 2.82
C GLY A 18 0.24 -2.29 2.38
N ALA A 19 -0.85 -2.73 3.01
CA ALA A 19 -2.18 -2.21 2.74
C ALA A 19 -2.29 -0.71 3.07
N SER A 20 -2.99 0.05 2.24
CA SER A 20 -3.26 1.47 2.49
C SER A 20 -4.13 1.64 3.73
N LYS A 21 -4.20 2.86 4.31
CA LYS A 21 -5.03 3.15 5.49
C LYS A 21 -6.51 2.78 5.27
N VAL A 22 -7.05 3.06 4.09
CA VAL A 22 -8.43 2.72 3.72
C VAL A 22 -8.61 1.21 3.66
N HIS A 23 -7.67 0.50 3.02
CA HIS A 23 -7.71 -0.95 2.93
C HIS A 23 -7.55 -1.63 4.31
N LEU A 24 -6.75 -1.08 5.21
CA LEU A 24 -6.62 -1.56 6.59
C LEU A 24 -7.95 -1.44 7.35
N GLY A 25 -8.68 -0.34 7.18
CA GLY A 25 -10.02 -0.19 7.75
C GLY A 25 -11.00 -1.26 7.25
N LEU A 26 -10.96 -1.57 5.95
CA LEU A 26 -11.79 -2.62 5.34
C LEU A 26 -11.38 -4.01 5.81
N ILE A 27 -10.09 -4.31 5.93
CA ILE A 27 -9.59 -5.57 6.49
C ILE A 27 -10.06 -5.74 7.94
N ALA A 28 -9.98 -4.69 8.77
CA ALA A 28 -10.44 -4.74 10.15
C ALA A 28 -11.96 -4.95 10.25
N ALA A 29 -12.74 -4.29 9.38
CA ALA A 29 -14.19 -4.53 9.29
C ALA A 29 -14.50 -5.97 8.85
N GLY A 30 -13.78 -6.48 7.85
CA GLY A 30 -13.83 -7.87 7.41
C GLY A 30 -13.55 -8.86 8.53
N ALA A 31 -12.59 -8.54 9.39
CA ALA A 31 -12.16 -9.41 10.49
C ALA A 31 -13.20 -9.56 11.61
N ILE A 32 -14.26 -8.75 11.64
CA ILE A 32 -15.36 -8.91 12.61
C ILE A 32 -16.66 -9.36 11.95
N LEU A 33 -16.78 -9.23 10.64
CA LEU A 33 -17.98 -9.57 9.85
C LEU A 33 -18.49 -11.01 10.04
N PRO A 34 -17.63 -12.05 10.12
CA PRO A 34 -18.08 -13.41 10.40
C PRO A 34 -18.89 -13.55 11.69
N ASP A 35 -18.54 -12.78 12.73
CA ASP A 35 -19.22 -12.82 14.03
C ASP A 35 -20.55 -12.04 14.05
N LEU A 36 -21.02 -11.52 12.91
CA LEU A 36 -22.36 -10.93 12.75
C LEU A 36 -23.47 -11.93 13.08
N ASP A 37 -23.22 -13.21 12.93
CA ASP A 37 -24.11 -14.32 13.28
C ASP A 37 -24.20 -14.59 14.80
N HIS A 38 -23.49 -13.83 15.64
CA HIS A 38 -23.45 -14.04 17.10
C HIS A 38 -23.96 -12.81 17.87
N PRO A 39 -25.19 -12.82 18.41
CA PRO A 39 -25.81 -11.65 19.03
C PRO A 39 -25.06 -11.06 20.22
N GLN A 40 -24.18 -11.84 20.86
CA GLN A 40 -23.34 -11.37 21.98
C GLN A 40 -21.97 -10.82 21.52
N SER A 41 -21.60 -10.99 20.24
CA SER A 41 -20.37 -10.40 19.71
C SER A 41 -20.49 -8.88 19.63
N PHE A 42 -19.36 -8.17 19.50
CA PHE A 42 -19.39 -6.71 19.36
C PHE A 42 -20.28 -6.28 18.18
N ILE A 43 -20.06 -6.86 17.01
CA ILE A 43 -20.82 -6.54 15.80
C ILE A 43 -22.26 -7.04 15.86
N GLY A 44 -22.49 -8.22 16.44
CA GLY A 44 -23.83 -8.79 16.58
C GLY A 44 -24.72 -7.99 17.53
N ARG A 45 -24.15 -7.36 18.56
CA ARG A 45 -24.87 -6.41 19.43
C ARG A 45 -25.25 -5.12 18.72
N VAL A 46 -24.36 -4.59 17.87
CA VAL A 46 -24.64 -3.39 17.06
C VAL A 46 -25.75 -3.67 16.04
N PHE A 47 -25.68 -4.83 15.39
CA PHE A 47 -26.64 -5.26 14.37
C PHE A 47 -27.60 -6.34 14.88
N PHE A 48 -28.07 -6.20 16.13
CA PHE A 48 -28.94 -7.20 16.76
C PHE A 48 -30.21 -7.56 15.97
N PRO A 49 -30.86 -6.65 15.19
CA PRO A 49 -32.04 -7.01 14.40
C PRO A 49 -31.72 -8.03 13.30
N ILE A 50 -30.47 -8.07 12.84
CA ILE A 50 -29.98 -8.99 11.81
C ILE A 50 -29.33 -10.21 12.47
N SER A 51 -28.55 -9.99 13.53
CA SER A 51 -27.79 -11.04 14.21
C SER A 51 -28.68 -12.12 14.82
N ILE A 52 -29.83 -11.75 15.41
CA ILE A 52 -30.75 -12.71 16.05
C ILE A 52 -31.35 -13.68 15.01
N PRO A 53 -31.99 -13.21 13.91
CA PRO A 53 -32.49 -14.11 12.86
C PRO A 53 -31.39 -14.99 12.24
N LEU A 54 -30.21 -14.42 11.98
CA LEU A 54 -29.09 -15.17 11.42
C LEU A 54 -28.64 -16.30 12.35
N ASN A 55 -28.50 -16.01 13.64
CA ASN A 55 -28.13 -17.00 14.64
C ASN A 55 -29.16 -18.12 14.74
N GLN A 56 -30.45 -17.79 14.69
CA GLN A 56 -31.54 -18.78 14.74
C GLN A 56 -31.57 -19.67 13.50
N TRP A 57 -31.29 -19.12 12.31
CA TRP A 57 -31.35 -19.86 11.06
C TRP A 57 -30.10 -20.70 10.77
N LEU A 58 -28.91 -20.12 10.98
CA LEU A 58 -27.63 -20.71 10.57
C LEU A 58 -26.77 -21.19 11.74
N GLY A 59 -27.12 -20.82 12.97
CA GLY A 59 -26.25 -20.96 14.12
C GLY A 59 -25.02 -20.05 14.06
N HIS A 60 -24.20 -20.09 15.11
CA HIS A 60 -22.87 -19.46 15.11
C HIS A 60 -21.80 -20.46 14.66
N ARG A 61 -20.75 -19.99 13.96
CA ARG A 61 -19.61 -20.81 13.48
C ARG A 61 -19.93 -21.80 12.37
N GLY A 62 -21.02 -21.54 11.66
CA GLY A 62 -21.52 -22.31 10.52
C GLY A 62 -21.16 -21.64 9.19
N ALA A 63 -22.18 -21.12 8.50
CA ALA A 63 -22.03 -20.56 7.16
C ALA A 63 -21.14 -19.30 7.12
N PHE A 64 -21.24 -18.41 8.11
CA PHE A 64 -20.44 -17.18 8.17
C PHE A 64 -18.96 -17.43 8.49
N HIS A 65 -18.61 -18.60 9.05
CA HIS A 65 -17.23 -19.00 9.30
C HIS A 65 -16.71 -19.99 8.27
N SER A 66 -17.27 -19.96 7.04
CA SER A 66 -16.81 -20.75 5.91
C SER A 66 -15.79 -20.01 5.04
N PHE A 67 -14.68 -20.67 4.69
CA PHE A 67 -13.72 -20.12 3.73
C PHE A 67 -14.35 -19.82 2.39
N TRP A 68 -15.30 -20.65 1.96
CA TRP A 68 -15.90 -20.52 0.64
C TRP A 68 -16.76 -19.28 0.49
N LEU A 69 -17.54 -18.93 1.53
CA LEU A 69 -18.32 -17.70 1.53
C LEU A 69 -17.40 -16.50 1.27
N TRP A 70 -16.30 -16.41 2.02
CA TRP A 70 -15.41 -15.26 1.93
C TRP A 70 -14.44 -15.32 0.75
N LEU A 71 -14.14 -16.49 0.22
CA LEU A 71 -13.46 -16.65 -1.07
C LEU A 71 -14.33 -16.09 -2.20
N LEU A 72 -15.64 -16.34 -2.21
CA LEU A 72 -16.54 -15.75 -3.20
C LEU A 72 -16.61 -14.22 -3.06
N VAL A 73 -16.63 -13.70 -1.83
CA VAL A 73 -16.55 -12.24 -1.57
C VAL A 73 -15.22 -11.66 -2.08
N CYS A 74 -14.10 -12.36 -1.84
CA CYS A 74 -12.79 -11.98 -2.38
C CYS A 74 -12.77 -11.97 -3.91
N LEU A 75 -13.40 -12.96 -4.56
CA LEU A 75 -13.51 -13.00 -6.03
C LEU A 75 -14.37 -11.85 -6.57
N GLY A 76 -15.45 -11.50 -5.88
CA GLY A 76 -16.22 -10.28 -6.16
C GLY A 76 -15.36 -9.00 -6.07
N GLY A 77 -14.26 -9.07 -5.32
CA GLY A 77 -13.19 -8.08 -5.27
C GLY A 77 -12.57 -7.70 -6.62
N TYR A 78 -12.69 -8.57 -7.64
CA TYR A 78 -12.29 -8.24 -9.02
C TYR A 78 -13.12 -7.07 -9.59
N PHE A 79 -14.41 -7.00 -9.24
CA PHE A 79 -15.32 -5.95 -9.69
C PHE A 79 -15.43 -4.80 -8.69
N TRP A 80 -15.18 -5.07 -7.40
CA TRP A 80 -15.29 -4.08 -6.35
C TRP A 80 -14.21 -4.26 -5.29
N THR A 81 -13.11 -3.49 -5.42
CA THR A 81 -11.93 -3.56 -4.55
C THR A 81 -12.22 -3.66 -3.04
N PRO A 82 -13.21 -2.94 -2.46
CA PRO A 82 -13.56 -3.10 -1.06
C PRO A 82 -13.98 -4.52 -0.66
N ALA A 83 -14.68 -5.25 -1.54
CA ALA A 83 -15.07 -6.63 -1.27
C ALA A 83 -13.85 -7.55 -1.09
N PHE A 84 -12.77 -7.33 -1.86
CA PHE A 84 -11.52 -8.06 -1.69
C PHE A 84 -10.98 -7.93 -0.26
N PHE A 85 -10.89 -6.69 0.24
CA PHE A 85 -10.32 -6.42 1.56
C PHE A 85 -11.22 -6.87 2.71
N LEU A 86 -12.54 -6.75 2.58
CA LEU A 86 -13.51 -7.30 3.54
C LEU A 86 -13.41 -8.83 3.61
N GLY A 87 -13.39 -9.49 2.45
CA GLY A 87 -13.25 -10.94 2.36
C GLY A 87 -11.91 -11.43 2.92
N ALA A 88 -10.81 -10.71 2.63
CA ALA A 88 -9.50 -11.04 3.18
C ALA A 88 -9.48 -10.97 4.72
N GLY A 89 -10.06 -9.92 5.31
CA GLY A 89 -10.22 -9.81 6.76
C GLY A 89 -11.02 -10.97 7.35
N ALA A 90 -12.11 -11.37 6.70
CA ALA A 90 -12.94 -12.48 7.15
C ALA A 90 -12.27 -13.85 7.01
N ILE A 91 -11.46 -14.07 5.97
CA ILE A 91 -10.63 -15.28 5.84
C ILE A 91 -9.62 -15.36 7.00
N LEU A 92 -8.99 -14.23 7.36
CA LEU A 92 -8.08 -14.17 8.50
C LEU A 92 -8.79 -14.46 9.83
N HIS A 93 -10.03 -13.99 9.99
CA HIS A 93 -10.87 -14.35 11.14
C HIS A 93 -11.05 -15.87 11.23
N ILE A 94 -11.45 -16.53 10.14
CA ILE A 94 -11.68 -17.97 10.11
C ILE A 94 -10.39 -18.74 10.38
N LEU A 95 -9.27 -18.33 9.76
CA LEU A 95 -7.96 -18.94 10.02
C LEU A 95 -7.59 -18.87 11.51
N ALA A 96 -7.81 -17.72 12.15
CA ALA A 96 -7.58 -17.55 13.58
C ALA A 96 -8.47 -18.48 14.41
N ASP A 97 -9.76 -18.60 14.03
CA ASP A 97 -10.71 -19.47 14.72
C ASP A 97 -10.42 -20.97 14.56
N CYS A 98 -9.82 -21.39 13.44
CA CYS A 98 -9.32 -22.75 13.25
C CYS A 98 -8.18 -23.09 14.24
N GLY A 99 -7.54 -22.09 14.85
CA GLY A 99 -6.54 -22.26 15.90
C GLY A 99 -7.13 -22.42 17.32
N THR A 100 -8.44 -22.27 17.48
CA THR A 100 -9.10 -22.33 18.79
C THR A 100 -9.49 -23.76 19.20
N VAL A 101 -9.75 -23.95 20.50
CA VAL A 101 -10.21 -25.25 21.03
C VAL A 101 -11.52 -25.70 20.38
N SER A 102 -12.44 -24.75 20.18
CA SER A 102 -13.77 -24.97 19.63
C SER A 102 -13.77 -25.18 18.11
N GLY A 103 -12.78 -24.62 17.40
CA GLY A 103 -12.74 -24.63 15.93
C GLY A 103 -13.95 -23.94 15.29
N VAL A 104 -14.09 -24.15 13.98
CA VAL A 104 -15.19 -23.62 13.13
C VAL A 104 -15.52 -24.61 12.01
N ARG A 105 -16.72 -24.53 11.43
CA ARG A 105 -17.10 -25.31 10.23
C ARG A 105 -16.55 -24.65 8.96
N ALA A 106 -15.22 -24.56 8.88
CA ALA A 106 -14.51 -23.80 7.85
C ALA A 106 -14.81 -24.23 6.40
N LEU A 107 -15.28 -25.46 6.20
CA LEU A 107 -15.59 -26.05 4.90
C LEU A 107 -17.11 -26.13 4.61
N SER A 108 -17.95 -25.45 5.40
CA SER A 108 -19.39 -25.36 5.14
C SER A 108 -19.69 -24.69 3.79
N PRO A 109 -20.74 -25.06 3.05
CA PRO A 109 -21.68 -26.15 3.32
C PRO A 109 -21.18 -27.57 2.99
N TRP A 110 -20.08 -27.74 2.26
CA TRP A 110 -19.59 -29.06 1.81
C TRP A 110 -19.22 -30.00 2.96
N SER A 111 -18.77 -29.47 4.10
CA SER A 111 -18.54 -30.26 5.31
C SER A 111 -19.01 -29.52 6.56
N GLN A 112 -19.75 -30.23 7.40
CA GLN A 112 -20.20 -29.74 8.72
C GLN A 112 -19.22 -30.11 9.85
N LYS A 113 -18.09 -30.74 9.52
CA LYS A 113 -17.07 -31.10 10.51
C LYS A 113 -16.36 -29.84 11.03
N LEU A 114 -16.03 -29.85 12.31
CA LEU A 114 -15.20 -28.81 12.91
C LEU A 114 -13.77 -28.92 12.36
N PHE A 115 -13.31 -27.86 11.73
CA PHE A 115 -11.95 -27.74 11.23
C PHE A 115 -11.08 -27.06 12.29
N VAL A 116 -9.93 -27.67 12.55
CA VAL A 116 -8.94 -27.23 13.52
C VAL A 116 -7.54 -27.50 12.96
N VAL A 117 -6.65 -26.53 13.04
CA VAL A 117 -5.30 -26.63 12.44
C VAL A 117 -4.30 -27.26 13.39
N PHE A 118 -4.39 -26.96 14.69
CA PHE A 118 -3.38 -27.37 15.66
C PHE A 118 -3.75 -28.63 16.45
N ARG A 119 -2.70 -29.32 16.94
CA ARG A 119 -2.81 -30.37 17.96
C ARG A 119 -3.51 -29.82 19.21
N ARG A 120 -4.26 -30.68 19.91
CA ARG A 120 -5.14 -30.27 21.03
C ARG A 120 -4.46 -29.41 22.09
N SER A 121 -3.20 -29.68 22.43
CA SER A 121 -2.42 -28.95 23.44
C SER A 121 -1.99 -27.54 23.00
N TRP A 122 -2.02 -27.23 21.70
CA TRP A 122 -1.58 -25.95 21.14
C TRP A 122 -2.77 -25.03 20.81
N ARG A 123 -4.00 -25.50 21.05
CA ARG A 123 -5.22 -24.75 20.74
C ARG A 123 -5.50 -23.69 21.79
N ILE A 124 -5.96 -22.55 21.33
CA ILE A 124 -6.24 -21.41 22.20
C ILE A 124 -7.69 -21.44 22.66
N LYS A 125 -7.92 -21.32 23.97
CA LYS A 125 -9.25 -21.12 24.53
C LYS A 125 -9.59 -19.63 24.45
N SER A 126 -10.78 -19.30 23.94
CA SER A 126 -11.23 -17.91 23.90
C SER A 126 -11.27 -17.29 25.30
N GLY A 127 -10.78 -16.06 25.45
CA GLY A 127 -10.67 -15.33 26.71
C GLY A 127 -9.55 -15.83 27.64
N SER A 128 -8.69 -16.76 27.19
CA SER A 128 -7.58 -17.25 28.01
C SER A 128 -6.36 -16.32 27.98
N PRO A 129 -5.42 -16.44 28.94
CA PRO A 129 -4.16 -15.68 28.90
C PRO A 129 -3.34 -15.90 27.62
N HIS A 130 -3.42 -17.10 27.02
CA HIS A 130 -2.77 -17.39 25.74
C HIS A 130 -3.35 -16.56 24.59
N GLU A 131 -4.65 -16.25 24.62
CA GLU A 131 -5.25 -15.34 23.64
C GLU A 131 -4.73 -13.92 23.83
N ILE A 132 -4.61 -13.45 25.07
CA ILE A 132 -4.06 -12.13 25.39
C ILE A 132 -2.62 -12.02 24.88
N LEU A 133 -1.81 -13.07 25.05
CA LEU A 133 -0.46 -13.12 24.49
C LEU A 133 -0.48 -12.99 22.96
N VAL A 134 -1.37 -13.70 22.27
CA VAL A 134 -1.53 -13.57 20.81
C VAL A 134 -1.93 -12.16 20.41
N LEU A 135 -2.89 -11.55 21.12
CA LEU A 135 -3.29 -10.16 20.91
C LEU A 135 -2.11 -9.19 21.06
N ILE A 136 -1.29 -9.35 22.10
CA ILE A 136 -0.10 -8.51 22.34
C ILE A 136 0.94 -8.72 21.24
N CYS A 137 1.24 -9.97 20.87
CA CYS A 137 2.21 -10.27 19.81
C CYS A 137 1.80 -9.66 18.48
N PHE A 138 0.55 -9.85 18.05
CA PHE A 138 0.07 -9.26 16.80
C PHE A 138 -0.11 -7.74 16.92
N GLY A 139 -0.41 -7.21 18.09
CA GLY A 139 -0.39 -5.76 18.36
C GLY A 139 1.01 -5.16 18.17
N MET A 140 2.06 -5.82 18.66
CA MET A 140 3.45 -5.41 18.44
C MET A 140 3.85 -5.53 16.96
N ILE A 141 3.43 -6.61 16.28
CA ILE A 141 3.66 -6.75 14.83
C ILE A 141 2.94 -5.66 14.05
N ALA A 142 1.70 -5.31 14.41
CA ALA A 142 1.00 -4.20 13.79
C ALA A 142 1.73 -2.87 14.05
N TRP A 143 2.21 -2.64 15.27
CA TRP A 143 2.97 -1.43 15.59
C TRP A 143 4.28 -1.33 14.76
N GLY A 144 5.07 -2.40 14.70
CA GLY A 144 6.25 -2.46 13.84
C GLY A 144 5.93 -2.41 12.34
N GLY A 145 4.84 -3.06 11.93
CA GLY A 145 4.30 -3.03 10.58
C GLY A 145 3.86 -1.63 10.16
N GLY A 146 3.36 -0.80 11.09
CA GLY A 146 3.06 0.61 10.84
C GLY A 146 4.31 1.41 10.48
N TYR A 147 5.45 1.15 11.14
CA TYR A 147 6.74 1.71 10.76
C TYR A 147 7.17 1.23 9.37
N MET A 148 7.02 -0.08 9.07
CA MET A 148 7.30 -0.61 7.73
C MET A 148 6.41 0.00 6.65
N GLY A 149 5.12 0.19 6.93
CA GLY A 149 4.17 0.85 6.03
C GLY A 149 4.56 2.31 5.76
N ALA A 150 5.05 3.03 6.77
CA ALA A 150 5.57 4.40 6.59
C ALA A 150 6.80 4.46 5.67
N VAL A 151 7.58 3.38 5.60
CA VAL A 151 8.75 3.23 4.71
C VAL A 151 8.35 2.65 3.33
N GLY A 152 7.06 2.41 3.06
CA GLY A 152 6.57 1.89 1.77
C GLY A 152 6.42 0.36 1.72
N GLY A 153 6.41 -0.30 2.88
CA GLY A 153 6.14 -1.74 3.04
C GLY A 153 7.33 -2.65 2.71
N ILE A 154 7.06 -3.97 2.65
CA ILE A 154 8.09 -4.99 2.36
C ILE A 154 8.77 -4.74 1.01
N ARG A 155 8.02 -4.32 -0.02
CA ARG A 155 8.59 -4.07 -1.35
C ARG A 155 9.60 -2.93 -1.32
N ALA A 156 9.29 -1.82 -0.66
CA ALA A 156 10.22 -0.70 -0.51
C ALA A 156 11.45 -1.10 0.31
N MET A 157 11.28 -1.89 1.38
CA MET A 157 12.40 -2.46 2.15
C MET A 157 13.31 -3.35 1.29
N ILE A 158 12.74 -4.25 0.49
CA ILE A 158 13.50 -5.04 -0.49
C ILE A 158 14.20 -4.12 -1.48
N GLY A 159 13.54 -3.05 -1.94
CA GLY A 159 14.13 -2.00 -2.78
C GLY A 159 15.33 -1.32 -2.12
N HIS A 160 15.24 -0.93 -0.85
CA HIS A 160 16.34 -0.32 -0.11
C HIS A 160 17.52 -1.30 0.05
N VAL A 161 17.26 -2.58 0.31
CA VAL A 161 18.30 -3.60 0.43
C VAL A 161 18.96 -3.87 -0.93
N THR A 162 18.16 -4.23 -1.93
CA THR A 162 18.62 -4.66 -3.26
C THR A 162 19.13 -3.50 -4.12
N GLY A 163 18.54 -2.31 -3.98
CA GLY A 163 18.76 -1.16 -4.85
C GLY A 163 18.21 -1.35 -6.27
N ALA A 164 17.13 -2.11 -6.43
CA ALA A 164 16.51 -2.38 -7.73
C ALA A 164 15.90 -1.09 -8.34
N PRO A 165 16.34 -0.64 -9.54
CA PRO A 165 15.86 0.60 -10.15
C PRO A 165 14.35 0.67 -10.39
N LYS A 166 13.73 -0.47 -10.72
CA LYS A 166 12.28 -0.55 -10.91
C LYS A 166 11.51 -0.21 -9.62
N ILE A 167 11.98 -0.72 -8.48
CA ILE A 167 11.34 -0.44 -7.18
C ILE A 167 11.52 1.03 -6.80
N MET A 168 12.70 1.61 -7.06
CA MET A 168 12.95 3.05 -6.87
C MET A 168 11.97 3.90 -7.69
N MET A 169 11.70 3.51 -8.94
CA MET A 169 10.73 4.19 -9.81
C MET A 169 9.32 4.15 -9.25
N GLU A 170 8.85 2.97 -8.83
CA GLU A 170 7.53 2.78 -8.22
C GLU A 170 7.40 3.61 -6.93
N GLU A 171 8.47 3.65 -6.11
CA GLU A 171 8.52 4.46 -4.89
C GLU A 171 8.45 5.97 -5.21
N PHE A 172 9.17 6.43 -6.24
CA PHE A 172 9.12 7.83 -6.67
C PHE A 172 7.72 8.23 -7.14
N ILE A 173 7.08 7.41 -7.98
CA ILE A 173 5.71 7.61 -8.45
C ILE A 173 4.73 7.72 -7.27
N SER A 174 4.90 6.88 -6.25
CA SER A 174 4.04 6.90 -5.06
C SER A 174 4.17 8.20 -4.23
N LYS A 175 5.29 8.92 -4.32
CA LYS A 175 5.54 10.17 -3.59
C LYS A 175 5.02 11.43 -4.32
N GLY A 176 4.53 11.29 -5.55
CA GLY A 176 3.94 12.39 -6.32
C GLY A 176 4.90 13.56 -6.53
N LEU A 177 4.49 14.77 -6.14
CA LEU A 177 5.27 16.02 -6.32
C LEU A 177 6.38 16.23 -5.29
N THR A 178 6.65 15.27 -4.40
CA THR A 178 7.71 15.43 -3.40
C THR A 178 9.09 15.37 -4.07
N LYS A 179 9.94 16.37 -3.81
CA LYS A 179 11.31 16.38 -4.33
C LYS A 179 12.11 15.22 -3.76
N CYS A 180 12.66 14.41 -4.66
CA CYS A 180 13.45 13.24 -4.32
C CYS A 180 14.77 13.25 -5.08
N LYS A 181 15.81 12.73 -4.45
CA LYS A 181 17.09 12.44 -5.09
C LYS A 181 17.22 10.94 -5.30
N VAL A 182 17.84 10.54 -6.40
CA VAL A 182 18.28 9.16 -6.62
C VAL A 182 19.76 9.06 -6.28
N LYS A 183 20.11 8.16 -5.38
CA LYS A 183 21.49 7.77 -5.09
C LYS A 183 21.78 6.42 -5.71
N GLY A 184 22.82 6.31 -6.52
CA GLY A 184 23.06 5.05 -7.21
C GLY A 184 24.28 4.99 -8.11
N LYS A 185 24.47 3.81 -8.71
CA LYS A 185 25.45 3.56 -9.77
C LYS A 185 24.75 3.67 -11.11
N PHE A 186 25.08 4.70 -11.86
CA PHE A 186 24.57 4.98 -13.19
C PHE A 186 25.58 4.51 -14.24
N ARG A 187 25.12 3.80 -15.27
CA ARG A 187 25.93 3.40 -16.42
C ARG A 187 25.48 4.21 -17.62
N TRP A 188 26.38 5.07 -18.09
CA TRP A 188 26.21 5.83 -19.31
C TRP A 188 26.22 4.91 -20.54
N ASN A 189 25.58 5.34 -21.63
CA ASN A 189 25.63 4.61 -22.89
C ASN A 189 27.03 4.56 -23.51
N THR A 190 27.93 5.47 -23.12
CA THR A 190 29.37 5.43 -23.43
C THR A 190 30.08 4.24 -22.77
N GLY A 191 29.45 3.61 -21.77
CA GLY A 191 30.02 2.51 -20.99
C GLY A 191 30.59 2.93 -19.64
N GLU A 192 30.78 4.24 -19.41
CA GLU A 192 31.27 4.78 -18.14
C GLU A 192 30.27 4.55 -17.00
N ILE A 193 30.79 4.30 -15.80
CA ILE A 193 29.98 4.09 -14.60
C ILE A 193 30.27 5.21 -13.60
N GLU A 194 29.24 5.93 -13.23
CA GLU A 194 29.30 7.01 -12.25
C GLU A 194 28.46 6.65 -11.02
N GLU A 195 29.01 6.83 -9.83
CA GLU A 195 28.26 6.71 -8.58
C GLU A 195 28.01 8.10 -8.01
N GLY A 196 26.74 8.45 -7.84
CA GLY A 196 26.34 9.82 -7.53
C GLY A 196 24.96 9.95 -6.91
N GLU A 197 24.59 11.21 -6.65
CA GLU A 197 23.26 11.61 -6.23
C GLU A 197 22.71 12.64 -7.23
N TRP A 198 21.55 12.36 -7.83
CA TRP A 198 20.90 13.24 -8.82
C TRP A 198 19.50 13.63 -8.36
N LEU A 199 19.08 14.86 -8.61
CA LEU A 199 17.73 15.33 -8.30
C LEU A 199 16.77 14.82 -9.38
N ILE A 200 15.69 14.17 -8.99
CA ILE A 200 14.65 13.70 -9.92
C ILE A 200 13.70 14.86 -10.24
N ILE A 201 13.47 15.10 -11.52
CA ILE A 201 12.53 16.10 -12.02
C ILE A 201 11.16 15.47 -12.20
N GLY A 202 11.07 14.40 -12.98
CA GLY A 202 9.79 13.74 -13.25
C GLY A 202 9.94 12.47 -14.05
N THR A 203 8.83 11.74 -14.20
CA THR A 203 8.76 10.56 -15.06
C THR A 203 8.55 10.98 -16.53
N GLU A 204 9.09 10.17 -17.44
CA GLU A 204 8.95 10.32 -18.90
C GLU A 204 8.30 9.06 -19.47
N GLY A 205 6.99 9.13 -19.74
CA GLY A 205 6.21 7.95 -20.13
C GLY A 205 6.10 6.90 -19.01
N GLN A 206 6.13 5.61 -19.37
CA GLN A 206 5.91 4.51 -18.39
C GLN A 206 7.18 4.07 -17.66
N THR A 207 8.36 4.26 -18.26
CA THR A 207 9.63 3.71 -17.75
C THR A 207 10.76 4.73 -17.71
N GLY A 208 10.56 5.92 -18.28
CA GLY A 208 11.58 6.94 -18.34
C GLY A 208 11.59 7.83 -17.10
N LEU A 209 12.76 8.44 -16.86
CA LEU A 209 13.01 9.33 -15.74
C LEU A 209 13.92 10.46 -16.20
N ALA A 210 13.54 11.69 -15.88
CA ALA A 210 14.39 12.85 -16.04
C ALA A 210 15.03 13.22 -14.70
N MET A 211 16.35 13.42 -14.71
CA MET A 211 17.09 13.89 -13.54
C MET A 211 18.03 15.04 -13.90
N ARG A 212 18.30 15.91 -12.92
CA ARG A 212 19.19 17.06 -13.08
C ARG A 212 20.65 16.60 -13.08
N GLY A 213 21.33 16.75 -14.21
CA GLY A 213 22.79 16.69 -14.31
C GLY A 213 23.43 18.03 -13.96
N LYS A 214 24.75 18.16 -14.17
CA LYS A 214 25.49 19.41 -13.89
C LYS A 214 25.01 20.56 -14.77
N ASP A 215 24.94 20.32 -16.08
CA ASP A 215 24.64 21.37 -17.07
C ASP A 215 23.38 21.04 -17.91
N LYS A 216 22.90 19.79 -17.89
CA LYS A 216 21.76 19.32 -18.69
C LYS A 216 20.92 18.31 -17.92
N LEU A 217 19.70 18.10 -18.39
CA LEU A 217 18.87 16.98 -17.95
C LEU A 217 19.43 15.66 -18.50
N ILE A 218 19.39 14.63 -17.66
CA ILE A 218 19.76 13.26 -18.00
C ILE A 218 18.45 12.47 -18.10
N HIS A 219 18.24 11.80 -19.23
CA HIS A 219 17.03 11.07 -19.57
C HIS A 219 17.29 9.58 -19.57
N ILE A 220 16.58 8.83 -18.74
CA ILE A 220 16.60 7.36 -18.74
C ILE A 220 15.43 6.86 -19.60
N PRO A 221 15.62 5.83 -20.46
CA PRO A 221 16.84 5.07 -20.72
C PRO A 221 17.75 5.67 -21.82
N LYS A 222 17.44 6.87 -22.33
CA LYS A 222 18.09 7.45 -23.51
C LYS A 222 19.59 7.69 -23.32
N ASP A 223 20.02 8.18 -22.16
CA ASP A 223 21.41 8.57 -21.88
C ASP A 223 22.16 7.48 -21.08
N GLY A 224 21.43 6.55 -20.49
CA GLY A 224 21.99 5.44 -19.71
C GLY A 224 20.96 4.76 -18.81
N LYS A 225 21.44 3.91 -17.91
CA LYS A 225 20.59 3.16 -16.97
C LYS A 225 21.24 3.00 -15.60
N PHE A 226 20.42 2.93 -14.56
CA PHE A 226 20.89 2.57 -13.23
C PHE A 226 21.20 1.07 -13.12
N LEU A 227 22.38 0.74 -12.61
CA LEU A 227 22.71 -0.60 -12.15
C LEU A 227 22.20 -0.85 -10.73
N LYS A 228 22.24 0.20 -9.90
CA LYS A 228 21.70 0.21 -8.54
C LYS A 228 21.19 1.61 -8.25
N ALA A 229 19.97 1.75 -7.75
CA ALA A 229 19.37 3.04 -7.43
C ALA A 229 18.57 2.96 -6.13
N ARG A 230 18.67 4.01 -5.31
CA ARG A 230 17.92 4.17 -4.07
C ARG A 230 17.33 5.57 -4.03
N LEU A 231 16.05 5.65 -3.67
CA LEU A 231 15.39 6.93 -3.48
C LEU A 231 15.80 7.53 -2.14
N LYS A 232 16.07 8.83 -2.12
CA LYS A 232 16.36 9.61 -0.92
C LYS A 232 15.46 10.85 -0.93
N PRO A 233 14.47 10.94 -0.02
CA PRO A 233 13.63 12.13 0.06
C PRO A 233 14.46 13.35 0.48
N CYS A 234 14.10 14.54 -0.02
CA CYS A 234 14.76 15.77 0.38
C CYS A 234 14.43 16.12 1.85
N PRO A 235 15.41 16.58 2.67
CA PRO A 235 15.27 16.77 4.12
C PRO A 235 14.08 17.64 4.58
N ASN A 236 13.61 18.56 3.73
CA ASN A 236 12.58 19.55 4.08
C ASN A 236 11.18 19.27 3.48
N LYS A 237 10.93 18.07 2.94
CA LYS A 237 9.67 17.76 2.23
C LYS A 237 9.29 18.83 1.19
N SER A 238 10.28 19.43 0.53
CA SER A 238 10.02 20.38 -0.53
C SER A 238 9.23 19.68 -1.63
N THR A 239 8.09 20.25 -2.00
CA THR A 239 7.27 19.79 -3.11
C THR A 239 7.57 20.66 -4.31
N TRP A 240 7.49 20.07 -5.49
CA TRP A 240 7.40 20.83 -6.72
C TRP A 240 6.02 21.49 -6.82
N GLU A 241 5.99 22.72 -7.31
CA GLU A 241 4.76 23.30 -7.86
C GLU A 241 4.58 22.79 -9.28
N LEU A 242 3.35 22.40 -9.62
CA LEU A 242 3.00 21.91 -10.94
C LEU A 242 1.90 22.79 -11.53
N VAL A 243 2.17 23.44 -12.65
CA VAL A 243 1.23 24.32 -13.35
C VAL A 243 1.00 23.80 -14.76
N GLN A 244 -0.26 23.66 -15.15
CA GLN A 244 -0.63 23.35 -16.53
C GLN A 244 -1.03 24.64 -17.24
N LEU A 245 -0.26 25.04 -18.25
CA LEU A 245 -0.58 26.18 -19.08
C LEU A 245 -1.58 25.83 -20.17
N LYS A 246 -2.42 26.82 -20.51
CA LYS A 246 -3.37 26.77 -21.63
C LYS A 246 -2.85 27.48 -22.90
N GLY A 247 -1.75 28.20 -22.79
CA GLY A 247 -1.12 28.98 -23.84
C GLY A 247 0.38 29.12 -23.58
N TRP A 248 1.01 30.10 -24.22
CA TRP A 248 2.41 30.41 -24.04
C TRP A 248 2.60 31.33 -22.83
N ALA A 249 3.69 31.14 -22.10
CA ALA A 249 4.07 32.05 -21.02
C ALA A 249 5.58 32.24 -21.00
N GLU A 250 6.01 33.43 -20.60
CA GLU A 250 7.42 33.73 -20.37
C GLU A 250 7.79 33.38 -18.93
N THR A 251 8.98 32.81 -18.76
CA THR A 251 9.49 32.35 -17.46
C THR A 251 10.22 33.47 -16.74
N GLU A 252 9.83 33.79 -15.51
CA GLU A 252 10.59 34.74 -14.68
C GLU A 252 11.79 34.08 -13.98
N LYS A 253 11.85 32.74 -13.96
CA LYS A 253 12.89 31.94 -13.31
C LYS A 253 13.14 30.64 -14.08
N ASP A 254 14.27 30.01 -13.80
CA ASP A 254 14.55 28.65 -14.29
C ASP A 254 13.46 27.66 -13.86
N VAL A 255 12.77 27.09 -14.85
CA VAL A 255 11.72 26.09 -14.64
C VAL A 255 11.95 24.86 -15.50
N TYR A 256 11.30 23.76 -15.13
CA TYR A 256 11.25 22.58 -15.96
C TYR A 256 9.90 22.55 -16.68
N PHE A 257 9.89 22.35 -17.98
CA PHE A 257 8.65 22.21 -18.74
C PHE A 257 8.65 20.88 -19.49
N MET A 258 7.47 20.34 -19.75
CA MET A 258 7.31 19.09 -20.47
C MET A 258 6.78 19.36 -21.87
N ASP A 259 7.61 19.04 -22.86
CA ASP A 259 7.26 19.07 -24.27
C ASP A 259 7.04 17.63 -24.76
N GLY A 260 5.79 17.34 -25.16
CA GLY A 260 5.35 16.01 -25.57
C GLY A 260 5.46 14.97 -24.46
N LYS A 261 6.59 14.26 -24.40
CA LYS A 261 6.86 13.17 -23.42
C LYS A 261 8.21 13.33 -22.70
N LYS A 262 8.86 14.48 -22.81
CA LYS A 262 10.20 14.73 -22.25
C LYS A 262 10.23 16.02 -21.46
N TRP A 263 11.05 16.02 -20.43
CA TRP A 263 11.33 17.20 -19.63
C TRP A 263 12.43 18.04 -20.25
N HIS A 264 12.29 19.36 -20.18
CA HIS A 264 13.25 20.33 -20.65
C HIS A 264 13.49 21.36 -19.55
N ILE A 265 14.64 22.02 -19.57
CA ILE A 265 14.93 23.21 -18.75
C ILE A 265 14.64 24.41 -19.62
N ALA A 266 13.89 25.37 -19.08
CA ALA A 266 13.78 26.72 -19.63
C ALA A 266 14.50 27.69 -18.68
N GLN A 267 15.32 28.57 -19.24
CA GLN A 267 15.97 29.65 -18.50
C GLN A 267 15.02 30.85 -18.35
N GLU A 268 15.36 31.81 -17.48
CA GLU A 268 14.65 33.09 -17.37
C GLU A 268 14.54 33.81 -18.73
N GLY A 269 13.34 34.30 -19.05
CA GLY A 269 13.00 34.99 -20.30
C GLY A 269 12.66 34.07 -21.49
N GLU A 270 12.64 32.74 -21.28
CA GLU A 270 12.26 31.80 -22.33
C GLU A 270 10.74 31.55 -22.35
N VAL A 271 10.19 31.32 -23.54
CA VAL A 271 8.77 31.04 -23.70
C VAL A 271 8.52 29.55 -23.60
N VAL A 272 7.64 29.17 -22.67
CA VAL A 272 7.27 27.79 -22.38
C VAL A 272 5.78 27.56 -22.59
N TRP A 273 5.41 26.29 -22.75
CA TRP A 273 4.02 25.86 -22.87
C TRP A 273 3.84 24.49 -22.21
N GLY A 274 2.58 24.09 -22.00
CA GLY A 274 2.25 22.78 -21.46
C GLY A 274 2.42 22.68 -19.94
N GLN A 275 3.01 21.57 -19.49
CA GLN A 275 3.14 21.27 -18.06
C GLN A 275 4.47 21.78 -17.51
N ILE A 276 4.42 22.63 -16.49
CA ILE A 276 5.58 23.28 -15.86
C ILE A 276 5.74 22.78 -14.43
N LEU A 277 6.99 22.59 -14.02
CA LEU A 277 7.42 22.14 -12.72
C LEU A 277 8.51 23.07 -12.18
N GLY A 278 8.35 23.58 -10.96
CA GLY A 278 9.28 24.56 -10.38
C GLY A 278 9.20 24.69 -8.86
N ASP A 279 10.16 25.41 -8.26
CA ASP A 279 10.20 25.67 -6.81
C ASP A 279 9.17 26.71 -6.39
N LYS A 280 9.04 27.77 -7.19
CA LYS A 280 8.03 28.81 -7.18
C LYS A 280 7.82 29.23 -8.62
N ILE A 281 6.64 28.98 -9.16
CA ILE A 281 6.35 29.28 -10.56
C ILE A 281 5.79 30.70 -10.65
N GLU A 282 6.60 31.62 -11.14
CA GLU A 282 6.21 32.99 -11.52
C GLU A 282 6.30 33.07 -13.05
N LEU A 283 5.17 33.39 -13.70
CA LEU A 283 4.99 33.34 -15.14
C LEU A 283 4.26 34.59 -15.61
N GLU A 284 4.74 35.18 -16.70
CA GLU A 284 4.03 36.24 -17.42
C GLU A 284 3.26 35.64 -18.59
N SER A 285 1.93 35.74 -18.55
CA SER A 285 1.06 35.15 -19.58
C SER A 285 1.18 35.95 -20.88
N LEU A 286 1.69 35.31 -21.92
CA LEU A 286 1.67 35.84 -23.28
C LEU A 286 0.38 35.35 -23.96
N LEU A 287 -0.71 36.10 -23.75
CA LEU A 287 -2.07 35.95 -24.32
C LEU A 287 -2.37 34.66 -25.11
#